data_AF-A0A836VZ34-F1
#
_entry.id   AF-A0A836VZ34-F1
#
_cell.length_a   1.000
_cell.length_b   1.000
_cell.length_c   1.000
_cell.angle_alpha   90.00
_cell.angle_beta   90.00
_cell.angle_gamma   90.00
#
_symmetry.space_group_name_H-M   'P 1'
#
loop_
_entity.id
_entity.type
_entity.pdbx_description
1 polymer ?
#
loop_
_entity_poly.entity_id
_entity_poly.type
_entity_poly.pdbx_seq_one_letter_code
_entity_poly.pdbx_strand_id
1 'polypeptide(L)'
;MAISLRSRIHVAELLSKGEIGKEYTVAGWVDTVRAHGGIVFVVLRDRTGKIQLVVKKNVSKSAWKTAKNLTPESVIAAYGTLAESKAALGGRELVVSELVVYSKADPL
;
A
#
# COMPACT_ATOMS: atom_id res chain seq x y z
N MET A 1 -6.71 -2.43 14.33
CA MET A 1 -8.14 -2.69 14.11
C MET A 1 -8.20 -3.46 12.80
N ALA A 2 -8.66 -4.71 12.77
CA ALA A 2 -8.41 -5.59 11.62
C ALA A 2 -8.91 -4.96 10.30
N ILE A 3 -8.01 -4.82 9.31
CA ILE A 3 -8.34 -4.44 7.93
C ILE A 3 -9.64 -5.12 7.48
N SER A 4 -10.61 -4.32 7.02
CA SER A 4 -11.86 -4.81 6.44
C SER A 4 -11.84 -4.64 4.92
N LEU A 5 -11.85 -5.76 4.18
CA LEU A 5 -11.97 -5.72 2.72
C LEU A 5 -13.33 -5.22 2.24
N ARG A 6 -14.35 -5.19 3.11
CA ARG A 6 -15.68 -4.66 2.77
C ARG A 6 -15.67 -3.14 2.59
N SER A 7 -14.75 -2.44 3.25
CA SER A 7 -14.59 -0.98 3.16
C SER A 7 -13.44 -0.56 2.23
N ARG A 8 -12.93 -1.47 1.39
CA ARG A 8 -11.86 -1.12 0.47
C ARG A 8 -12.37 -0.16 -0.62
N ILE A 9 -11.53 0.78 -0.99
CA ILE A 9 -11.76 1.69 -2.13
C ILE A 9 -10.89 1.23 -3.32
N HIS A 10 -11.41 1.39 -4.53
CA HIS A 10 -10.64 1.13 -5.74
C HIS A 10 -9.56 2.19 -5.94
N VAL A 11 -8.42 1.80 -6.51
CA VAL A 11 -7.27 2.70 -6.67
C VAL A 11 -7.63 3.95 -7.48
N ALA A 12 -8.32 3.81 -8.62
CA ALA A 12 -8.72 4.95 -9.43
C ALA A 12 -9.68 5.90 -8.70
N GLU A 13 -10.57 5.35 -7.86
CA GLU A 13 -11.50 6.16 -7.06
C GLU A 13 -10.76 6.90 -5.93
N LEU A 14 -9.80 6.25 -5.27
CA LEU A 14 -8.97 6.89 -4.26
C LEU A 14 -8.13 8.03 -4.84
N LEU A 15 -7.54 7.83 -6.03
CA LEU A 15 -6.73 8.85 -6.68
C LEU A 15 -7.57 10.04 -7.17
N SER A 16 -8.83 9.82 -7.56
CA SER A 16 -9.71 10.89 -8.05
C SER A 16 -10.47 11.63 -6.95
N LYS A 17 -10.98 10.91 -5.95
CA LYS A 17 -11.90 11.44 -4.93
C LYS A 17 -11.36 11.41 -3.51
N GLY A 18 -10.24 10.72 -3.27
CA GLY A 18 -9.65 10.61 -1.95
C GLY A 18 -9.27 11.98 -1.39
N GLU A 19 -9.69 12.24 -0.17
CA GLU A 19 -9.30 13.40 0.61
C GLU A 19 -7.99 13.12 1.35
N ILE A 20 -7.04 14.06 1.23
CA ILE A 20 -5.74 14.01 1.90
C ILE A 20 -5.93 14.05 3.42
N GLY A 21 -5.11 13.29 4.15
CA GLY A 21 -5.17 13.19 5.61
C GLY A 21 -6.22 12.21 6.14
N LYS A 22 -7.10 11.67 5.28
CA LYS A 22 -8.02 10.60 5.65
C LYS A 22 -7.41 9.21 5.47
N GLU A 23 -7.96 8.25 6.19
CA GLU A 23 -7.52 6.86 6.15
C GLU A 23 -8.36 6.03 5.18
N TYR A 24 -7.71 5.13 4.45
CA TYR A 24 -8.35 4.28 3.45
C TYR A 24 -7.77 2.87 3.49
N THR A 25 -8.59 1.90 3.08
CA THR A 25 -8.14 0.54 2.79
C THR A 25 -8.06 0.35 1.28
N VAL A 26 -6.92 -0.12 0.79
CA VAL A 26 -6.75 -0.60 -0.59
C VAL A 26 -6.31 -2.05 -0.58
N ALA A 27 -6.66 -2.80 -1.62
CA ALA A 27 -6.26 -4.19 -1.77
C ALA A 27 -6.01 -4.53 -3.24
N GLY A 28 -5.05 -5.42 -3.48
CA GLY A 28 -4.63 -5.78 -4.83
C GLY A 28 -3.34 -6.60 -4.84
N TRP A 29 -2.65 -6.55 -5.96
CA TRP A 29 -1.39 -7.24 -6.19
C TRP A 29 -0.21 -6.29 -6.01
N VAL A 30 0.87 -6.82 -5.46
CA VAL A 30 2.16 -6.14 -5.42
C VAL A 30 2.73 -6.09 -6.83
N ASP A 31 2.94 -4.90 -7.36
CA ASP A 31 3.55 -4.71 -8.68
C ASP A 31 5.08 -4.59 -8.56
N THR A 32 5.56 -3.75 -7.64
CA THR A 32 6.98 -3.62 -7.32
C THR A 32 7.20 -3.37 -5.83
N VAL A 33 8.37 -3.78 -5.33
CA VAL A 33 8.82 -3.53 -3.96
C VAL A 33 10.22 -2.92 -4.01
N ARG A 34 10.43 -1.81 -3.32
CA ARG A 34 11.74 -1.17 -3.17
C ARG A 34 11.97 -0.82 -1.70
N ALA A 35 13.01 -1.39 -1.10
CA ALA A 35 13.39 -1.12 0.27
C ALA A 35 14.62 -0.20 0.32
N HIS A 36 14.57 0.83 1.16
CA HIS A 36 15.71 1.70 1.41
C HIS A 36 15.74 2.11 2.89
N GLY A 37 16.70 1.56 3.64
CA GLY A 37 16.84 1.83 5.07
C GLY A 37 15.55 1.53 5.87
N GLY A 38 14.98 2.57 6.46
CA GLY A 38 13.78 2.49 7.30
C GLY A 38 12.44 2.57 6.54
N ILE A 39 12.46 2.57 5.20
CA ILE A 39 11.27 2.77 4.37
C ILE A 39 11.17 1.66 3.32
N VAL A 40 9.96 1.16 3.08
CA VAL A 40 9.64 0.28 1.96
C VAL A 40 8.58 0.96 1.11
N PHE A 41 8.87 1.09 -0.18
CA PHE A 41 7.93 1.55 -1.20
C PHE A 41 7.35 0.32 -1.89
N VAL A 42 6.03 0.18 -1.87
CA VAL A 42 5.31 -0.88 -2.58
C VAL A 42 4.40 -0.23 -3.59
N VAL A 43 4.46 -0.62 -4.86
CA VAL A 43 3.41 -0.25 -5.81
C VAL A 43 2.34 -1.31 -5.73
N LEU A 44 1.13 -0.92 -5.32
CA LEU A 44 -0.05 -1.79 -5.33
C LEU A 44 -0.84 -1.54 -6.60
N ARG A 45 -1.23 -2.62 -7.28
CA ARG A 45 -2.05 -2.63 -8.48
C ARG A 45 -3.38 -3.31 -8.20
N ASP A 46 -4.48 -2.67 -8.57
CA ASP A 46 -5.76 -3.34 -8.74
C ASP A 46 -6.21 -3.25 -10.21
N ARG A 47 -7.41 -3.74 -10.52
CA ARG A 47 -7.96 -3.68 -11.89
C ARG A 47 -8.15 -2.26 -12.45
N THR A 48 -8.12 -1.25 -11.60
CA THR A 48 -8.44 0.14 -11.93
C THR A 48 -7.21 1.04 -12.03
N GLY A 49 -6.09 0.66 -11.40
CA GLY A 49 -4.87 1.45 -11.46
C GLY A 49 -3.79 0.99 -10.49
N LYS A 50 -2.80 1.87 -10.31
CA LYS A 50 -1.65 1.67 -9.41
C LYS A 50 -1.54 2.81 -8.42
N ILE A 51 -1.17 2.51 -7.17
CA ILE A 51 -0.88 3.49 -6.12
C ILE A 51 0.40 3.12 -5.39
N GLN A 52 1.18 4.14 -5.00
CA GLN A 52 2.33 3.94 -4.12
C GLN A 52 1.87 3.80 -2.66
N LEU A 53 2.32 2.73 -2.03
CA LEU A 53 2.26 2.53 -0.59
C LEU A 53 3.64 2.86 -0.01
N VAL A 54 3.67 3.68 1.05
CA VAL A 54 4.89 4.02 1.78
C VAL A 54 4.80 3.43 3.18
N VAL A 55 5.63 2.43 3.44
CA VAL A 55 5.66 1.70 4.71
C VAL A 55 6.91 2.12 5.48
N LYS A 56 6.75 2.94 6.53
CA LYS A 56 7.86 3.46 7.33
C LYS A 56 7.98 2.69 8.65
N LYS A 57 9.21 2.32 9.03
CA LYS A 57 9.50 1.58 10.26
C LYS A 57 9.04 2.29 11.54
N ASN A 58 9.06 3.63 11.53
CA ASN A 58 8.61 4.46 12.66
C ASN A 58 7.08 4.65 12.72
N VAL A 59 6.36 4.41 11.63
CA VAL A 59 4.89 4.41 11.61
C VAL A 59 4.36 3.06 12.06
N SER A 60 4.87 1.98 11.48
CA SER A 60 4.47 0.62 11.83
C SER A 60 5.60 -0.37 11.62
N LYS A 61 6.24 -0.79 12.72
CA LYS A 61 7.35 -1.75 12.68
C LYS A 61 6.91 -3.13 12.18
N SER A 62 5.67 -3.53 12.49
CA SER A 62 5.09 -4.79 12.01
C SER A 62 4.84 -4.74 10.51
N ALA A 63 4.12 -3.73 10.02
CA ALA A 63 3.87 -3.56 8.59
C ALA A 63 5.18 -3.43 7.79
N TRP A 64 6.17 -2.69 8.32
CA TRP A 64 7.48 -2.56 7.69
C TRP A 64 8.22 -3.89 7.56
N LYS A 65 8.22 -4.72 8.61
CA LYS A 65 8.81 -6.07 8.55
C LYS A 65 8.11 -6.94 7.52
N THR A 66 6.79 -6.89 7.46
CA THR A 66 5.99 -7.62 6.46
C THR A 66 6.31 -7.14 5.04
N ALA A 67 6.31 -5.83 4.81
CA ALA A 67 6.54 -5.21 3.51
C ALA A 67 7.92 -5.54 2.92
N LYS A 68 8.95 -5.67 3.77
CA LYS A 68 10.31 -6.07 3.35
C LYS A 68 10.40 -7.45 2.69
N ASN A 69 9.46 -8.33 3.00
CA ASN A 69 9.46 -9.72 2.53
C ASN A 69 8.42 -9.97 1.43
N LEU A 70 7.78 -8.92 0.92
CA LEU A 70 6.85 -9.00 -0.20
C LEU A 70 7.60 -9.30 -1.49
N THR A 71 6.97 -10.11 -2.33
CA THR A 71 7.38 -10.41 -3.69
C THR A 71 6.36 -9.82 -4.67
N PRO A 72 6.77 -9.47 -5.91
CA PRO A 72 5.83 -9.17 -6.98
C PRO A 72 4.74 -10.24 -7.09
N GLU A 73 3.53 -9.81 -7.44
CA GLU A 73 2.31 -10.60 -7.56
C GLU A 73 1.73 -11.16 -6.25
N SER A 74 2.32 -10.83 -5.08
CA SER A 74 1.67 -11.10 -3.79
C SER A 74 0.34 -10.34 -3.63
N VAL A 75 -0.67 -10.98 -3.05
CA VAL A 75 -1.98 -10.39 -2.78
C VAL A 75 -2.01 -9.79 -1.38
N ILE A 76 -2.24 -8.49 -1.29
CA ILE A 76 -2.18 -7.74 -0.04
C ILE A 76 -3.40 -6.81 0.14
N ALA A 77 -3.63 -6.40 1.39
CA ALA A 77 -4.40 -5.21 1.70
C ALA A 77 -3.60 -4.29 2.64
N ALA A 78 -3.71 -2.99 2.40
CA ALA A 78 -3.05 -1.96 3.17
C ALA A 78 -4.08 -0.96 3.69
N TYR A 79 -3.91 -0.56 4.94
CA TYR A 79 -4.64 0.54 5.57
C TYR A 79 -3.66 1.63 5.95
N GLY A 80 -4.03 2.87 5.67
CA GLY A 80 -3.16 3.99 5.93
C GLY A 80 -3.77 5.33 5.54
N THR A 81 -3.00 6.38 5.77
CA THR A 81 -3.39 7.77 5.50
C THR A 81 -3.01 8.17 4.09
N LEU A 82 -3.93 8.77 3.34
CA LEU A 82 -3.65 9.33 2.02
C LEU A 82 -2.85 10.64 2.17
N ALA A 83 -1.75 10.75 1.43
CA ALA A 83 -0.87 11.91 1.45
C ALA A 83 -0.54 12.38 0.02
N GLU A 84 -0.23 13.67 -0.12
CA GLU A 84 0.34 14.20 -1.36
C GLU A 84 1.81 13.78 -1.50
N SER A 85 2.23 13.45 -2.72
CA SER A 85 3.61 13.09 -3.00
C SER A 85 3.94 13.38 -4.46
N LYS A 86 4.76 14.43 -4.68
CA LYS A 86 5.24 14.80 -6.02
C LYS A 86 6.06 13.69 -6.70
N ALA A 87 6.61 12.77 -5.91
CA ALA A 87 7.42 11.66 -6.41
C ALA A 87 6.61 10.38 -6.68
N ALA A 88 5.34 10.34 -6.27
CA ALA A 88 4.49 9.15 -6.43
C ALA A 88 3.74 9.15 -7.77
N LEU A 89 3.40 7.95 -8.24
CA LEU A 89 2.47 7.74 -9.35
C LEU A 89 1.13 8.42 -9.05
N GLY A 90 0.69 9.35 -9.91
CA GLY A 90 -0.56 10.07 -9.71
C GLY A 90 -0.52 11.16 -8.62
N GLY A 91 0.66 11.55 -8.14
CA GLY A 91 0.84 12.66 -7.20
C GLY A 91 0.37 12.40 -5.76
N ARG A 92 -0.04 11.16 -5.47
CA ARG A 92 -0.59 10.74 -4.16
C ARG A 92 -0.03 9.39 -3.75
N GLU A 93 0.08 9.18 -2.45
CA GLU A 93 0.55 7.92 -1.86
C GLU A 93 -0.22 7.58 -0.58
N LEU A 94 -0.20 6.30 -0.19
CA LEU A 94 -0.79 5.84 1.07
C LEU A 94 0.31 5.53 2.08
N VAL A 95 0.35 6.26 3.20
CA VAL A 95 1.26 6.00 4.31
C VAL A 95 0.68 4.91 5.19
N VAL A 96 1.25 3.72 5.11
CA VAL A 96 0.65 2.48 5.64
C VAL A 96 0.90 2.33 7.14
N SER A 97 -0.17 2.14 7.91
CA SER A 97 -0.15 1.79 9.34
C SER A 97 -0.41 0.30 9.59
N GLU A 98 -1.24 -0.34 8.76
CA GLU A 98 -1.49 -1.79 8.81
C GLU A 98 -1.37 -2.44 7.42
N LEU A 99 -0.80 -3.64 7.38
CA LEU A 99 -0.59 -4.42 6.15
C LEU A 99 -0.91 -5.89 6.40
N VAL A 100 -1.80 -6.45 5.59
CA VAL A 100 -2.17 -7.87 5.60
C VAL A 100 -1.75 -8.51 4.28
N VAL A 101 -1.15 -9.69 4.36
CA VAL A 101 -0.82 -10.53 3.20
C VAL A 101 -1.84 -11.66 3.16
N TYR A 102 -2.65 -11.69 2.10
CA TYR A 102 -3.64 -12.76 1.88
C TYR A 102 -3.04 -13.95 1.17
N SER A 103 -2.16 -13.70 0.22
CA SER A 103 -1.41 -14.73 -0.47
C SER A 103 -0.04 -14.19 -0.84
N LYS A 104 1.00 -14.92 -0.47
CA LYS A 104 2.37 -14.58 -0.84
C LYS A 104 2.68 -15.29 -2.16
N ALA A 105 3.15 -14.53 -3.14
CA ALA A 105 3.65 -15.11 -4.38
C ALA A 105 5.03 -15.71 -4.15
N ASP A 106 5.30 -16.83 -4.82
CA ASP A 106 6.66 -17.38 -4.83
C ASP A 106 7.62 -16.39 -5.51
N PRO A 107 8.85 -16.24 -4.99
CA PRO A 107 9.88 -15.50 -5.71
C PRO A 107 10.10 -16.13 -7.09
N LEU A 108 10.34 -15.29 -8.09
CA LEU A 108 10.85 -15.73 -9.40
C LEU A 108 12.29 -16.24 -9.27
#